data_AF-A0A0Q6B0X4-F1
#
_entry.id   AF-A0A0Q6B0X4-F1
#
_cell.length_a   1.000
_cell.length_b   1.000
_cell.length_c   1.000
_cell.angle_alpha   90.00
_cell.angle_beta   90.00
_cell.angle_gamma   90.00
#
_symmetry.space_group_name_H-M   'P 1'
#
loop_
_entity.id
_entity.type
_entity.pdbx_description
1 polymer ?
#
loop_
_entity_poly.entity_id
_entity_poly.type
_entity_poly.pdbx_seq_one_letter_code
_entity_poly.pdbx_strand_id
1 'polypeptide(L)'
;MTWRKLLKAFPTVILVVDILIRIVSVAVVPRNRRPSSAMAWLMAIFVAPIPGSVLYGLLGSTKLPKDRRDKQREINSLILENTQGLDNRVPTDTQPPWFGTVVQLNRTLGAMPLIPGNTTRLLPDYAGSIAAMTEAVDAAERYVHVEFYILTRDESTFLFFDALKRAHDRGVKVRVLYDHWATIRNPQGRVTRTWLRDAGIRFEEMLPFHPTKGMWRRPDLRNHRKIVVVDGDVAFTGSQNMTDPSYNKRGNIRRGLQWKDLMVRVDGPAAVGLNALFITDWYSETDELPTDAEAEPLVERRTGDDAYECQVVPSGPGFDGENNLRLFNALVYGAQERLIIASPYFVPDESMLYAITTAAERGVDVQLFACEVADQFLVYHAQRSYYETLLRAGVRIFLYEKPIVLHSKHFTVDDDVAVIGSSNMDMRSFSLNFEVSLMVRGAGFVDQVREIEADYRAKSHEITLDGWLTRPAPLQVLDNVARLTAAVQ
;
A
#
# COMPACT_ATOMS: atom_id res chain seq x y z
N MET A 1 -21.26 -51.56 21.12
CA MET A 1 -20.97 -51.59 19.67
C MET A 1 -19.55 -52.12 19.49
N THR A 2 -19.33 -53.25 18.81
CA THR A 2 -18.01 -53.90 18.74
C THR A 2 -17.01 -53.09 17.91
N TRP A 3 -15.75 -53.02 18.33
CA TRP A 3 -14.65 -52.33 17.62
C TRP A 3 -14.56 -52.69 16.11
N ARG A 4 -14.90 -53.93 15.77
CA ARG A 4 -15.03 -54.42 14.38
C ARG A 4 -16.14 -53.74 13.56
N LYS A 5 -17.26 -53.34 14.18
CA LYS A 5 -18.32 -52.59 13.49
C LYS A 5 -17.90 -51.14 13.23
N LEU A 6 -17.18 -50.53 14.18
CA LEU A 6 -16.60 -49.19 14.00
C LEU A 6 -15.57 -49.15 12.86
N LEU A 7 -14.66 -50.12 12.81
CA LEU A 7 -13.67 -50.24 11.73
C LEU A 7 -14.31 -50.46 10.34
N LYS A 8 -15.44 -51.18 10.27
CA LYS A 8 -16.17 -51.38 9.02
C LYS A 8 -16.97 -50.15 8.56
N ALA A 9 -17.45 -49.34 9.50
CA ALA A 9 -18.21 -48.11 9.19
C ALA A 9 -17.28 -46.95 8.80
N PHE A 10 -16.02 -46.98 9.22
CA PHE A 10 -15.07 -45.88 9.04
C PHE A 10 -14.87 -45.42 7.59
N PRO A 11 -14.69 -46.30 6.57
CA PRO A 11 -14.54 -45.87 5.17
C PRO A 11 -15.82 -45.21 4.64
N THR A 12 -17.00 -45.72 5.01
CA THR A 12 -18.29 -45.14 4.62
C THR A 12 -18.48 -43.76 5.24
N VAL A 13 -18.11 -43.58 6.52
CA VAL A 13 -18.15 -42.27 7.18
C VAL A 13 -17.23 -41.28 6.49
N ILE A 14 -15.99 -41.67 6.16
CA ILE A 14 -15.06 -40.81 5.42
C ILE A 14 -15.65 -40.42 4.06
N LEU A 15 -16.20 -41.37 3.31
CA LEU A 15 -16.80 -41.10 2.00
C LEU A 15 -18.00 -40.14 2.10
N VAL A 16 -18.87 -40.31 3.09
CA VAL A 16 -20.01 -39.42 3.33
C VAL A 16 -19.54 -38.01 3.69
N VAL A 17 -18.53 -37.89 4.57
CA VAL A 17 -17.93 -36.60 4.92
C VAL A 17 -17.28 -35.93 3.71
N ASP A 18 -16.55 -36.69 2.89
CA ASP A 18 -15.92 -36.21 1.65
C ASP A 18 -16.95 -35.62 0.68
N ILE A 19 -18.02 -36.37 0.40
CA ILE A 19 -19.12 -35.93 -0.48
C ILE A 19 -19.81 -34.69 0.10
N LEU A 20 -20.10 -34.69 1.40
CA LEU A 20 -20.75 -33.57 2.07
C LEU A 20 -19.91 -32.30 1.97
N ILE A 21 -18.58 -32.40 2.20
CA ILE A 21 -17.65 -31.28 2.05
C ILE A 21 -17.72 -30.69 0.65
N ARG A 22 -17.72 -31.53 -0.40
CA ARG A 22 -17.79 -31.05 -1.80
C ARG A 22 -19.12 -30.38 -2.12
N ILE A 23 -20.24 -30.93 -1.66
CA ILE A 23 -21.56 -30.34 -1.88
C ILE A 23 -21.66 -28.98 -1.17
N VAL A 24 -21.25 -28.93 0.10
CA VAL A 24 -21.27 -27.69 0.89
C VAL A 24 -20.32 -26.64 0.30
N SER A 25 -19.13 -27.03 -0.16
CA SER A 25 -18.16 -26.09 -0.71
C SER A 25 -18.68 -25.38 -1.96
N VAL A 26 -19.40 -26.07 -2.85
CA VAL A 26 -20.04 -25.45 -4.04
C VAL A 26 -21.04 -24.35 -3.65
N ALA A 27 -21.75 -24.51 -2.53
CA ALA A 27 -22.70 -23.50 -2.05
C ALA A 27 -22.04 -22.36 -1.26
N VAL A 28 -20.93 -22.65 -0.56
CA VAL A 28 -20.30 -21.70 0.39
C VAL A 28 -19.16 -20.90 -0.25
N VAL A 29 -18.26 -21.55 -0.99
CA VAL A 29 -17.01 -20.95 -1.51
C VAL A 29 -17.26 -19.79 -2.49
N PRO A 30 -18.22 -19.89 -3.45
CA PRO A 30 -18.43 -18.83 -4.43
C PRO A 30 -19.07 -17.54 -3.90
N ARG A 31 -19.66 -17.55 -2.70
CA ARG A 31 -20.40 -16.40 -2.17
C ARG A 31 -19.50 -15.16 -2.05
N ASN A 32 -19.90 -14.07 -2.71
CA ASN A 32 -19.22 -12.77 -2.70
C ASN A 32 -17.72 -12.84 -3.00
N ARG A 33 -17.33 -13.73 -3.92
CA ARG A 33 -15.93 -13.98 -4.28
C ARG A 33 -15.75 -13.89 -5.79
N ARG A 34 -14.58 -13.42 -6.21
CA ARG A 34 -14.18 -13.42 -7.63
C ARG A 34 -14.24 -14.87 -8.17
N PRO A 35 -14.82 -15.11 -9.37
CA PRO A 35 -14.95 -16.47 -9.92
C PRO A 35 -13.62 -17.24 -9.95
N SER A 36 -12.52 -16.59 -10.34
CA SER A 36 -11.18 -17.18 -10.37
C SER A 36 -10.72 -17.68 -9.00
N SER A 37 -10.88 -16.87 -7.94
CA SER A 37 -10.56 -17.25 -6.56
C SER A 37 -11.47 -18.37 -6.04
N ALA A 38 -12.77 -18.31 -6.37
CA ALA A 38 -13.71 -19.37 -6.00
C ALA A 38 -13.35 -20.71 -6.64
N MET A 39 -13.03 -20.71 -7.94
CA MET A 39 -12.60 -21.91 -8.65
C MET A 39 -11.30 -22.49 -8.09
N ALA A 40 -10.32 -21.65 -7.74
CA ALA A 40 -9.08 -22.11 -7.12
C ALA A 40 -9.33 -22.86 -5.80
N TRP A 41 -10.18 -22.32 -4.93
CA TRP A 41 -10.55 -22.96 -3.66
C TRP A 41 -11.39 -24.22 -3.86
N LEU A 42 -12.34 -24.20 -4.80
CA LEU A 42 -13.11 -25.40 -5.15
C LEU A 42 -12.19 -26.51 -5.68
N MET A 43 -11.23 -26.20 -6.55
CA MET A 43 -10.25 -27.18 -7.02
C MET A 43 -9.42 -27.76 -5.87
N ALA A 44 -8.91 -26.91 -4.97
CA ALA A 44 -8.15 -27.36 -3.80
C ALA A 44 -8.98 -28.29 -2.90
N ILE A 45 -10.25 -27.95 -2.66
CA ILE A 45 -11.18 -28.79 -1.90
C ILE A 45 -11.50 -30.07 -2.67
N PHE A 46 -11.72 -30.05 -3.98
CA PHE A 46 -12.07 -31.25 -4.74
C PHE A 46 -10.91 -32.25 -4.86
N VAL A 47 -9.66 -31.76 -4.92
CA VAL A 47 -8.46 -32.59 -4.90
C VAL A 47 -8.21 -33.17 -3.51
N ALA A 48 -8.40 -32.35 -2.46
CA ALA A 48 -8.17 -32.76 -1.08
C ALA A 48 -9.25 -32.18 -0.15
N PRO A 49 -10.42 -32.84 0.02
CA PRO A 49 -11.56 -32.24 0.72
C PRO A 49 -11.28 -31.80 2.14
N ILE A 50 -10.62 -32.64 2.95
CA ILE A 50 -10.29 -32.29 4.34
C ILE A 50 -9.20 -31.20 4.39
N PRO A 51 -7.99 -31.39 3.84
CA PRO A 51 -6.94 -30.35 3.89
C PRO A 51 -7.35 -29.04 3.20
N GLY A 52 -8.01 -29.13 2.05
CA GLY A 52 -8.47 -27.98 1.27
C GLY A 52 -9.52 -27.16 2.02
N SER A 53 -10.44 -27.82 2.75
CA SER A 53 -11.44 -27.12 3.57
C SER A 53 -10.81 -26.45 4.78
N VAL A 54 -9.82 -27.10 5.42
CA VAL A 54 -9.05 -26.49 6.51
C VAL A 54 -8.31 -25.26 5.99
N LEU A 55 -7.59 -25.39 4.88
CA LEU A 55 -6.85 -24.28 4.28
C LEU A 55 -7.78 -23.14 3.85
N TYR A 56 -8.95 -23.45 3.30
CA TYR A 56 -10.00 -22.47 2.97
C TYR A 56 -10.51 -21.75 4.22
N GLY A 57 -10.74 -22.46 5.33
CA GLY A 57 -11.15 -21.85 6.58
C GLY A 57 -10.10 -20.87 7.14
N LEU A 58 -8.81 -21.16 6.94
CA LEU A 58 -7.70 -20.36 7.45
C LEU A 58 -7.38 -19.14 6.56
N LEU A 59 -7.43 -19.29 5.24
CA LEU A 59 -6.93 -18.31 4.27
C LEU A 59 -7.98 -17.84 3.25
N GLY A 60 -9.15 -18.46 3.20
CA GLY A 60 -10.18 -18.16 2.20
C GLY A 60 -10.85 -16.80 2.39
N SER A 61 -10.87 -16.21 3.57
CA SER A 61 -11.44 -14.85 3.77
C SER A 61 -10.34 -13.81 3.95
N THR A 62 -10.39 -12.72 3.17
CA THR A 62 -9.51 -11.56 3.35
C THR A 62 -9.97 -10.62 4.47
N LYS A 63 -11.22 -10.74 4.92
CA LYS A 63 -11.79 -9.86 5.95
C LYS A 63 -11.08 -10.03 7.29
N LEU A 64 -10.83 -8.91 7.95
CA LEU A 64 -10.36 -8.89 9.33
C LEU A 64 -11.38 -9.47 10.33
N PRO A 65 -10.93 -9.93 11.51
CA PRO A 65 -11.80 -10.26 12.63
C PRO A 65 -12.78 -9.13 12.94
N LYS A 66 -13.98 -9.49 13.44
CA LYS A 66 -15.08 -8.53 13.67
C LYS A 66 -14.66 -7.35 14.55
N ASP A 67 -13.99 -7.62 15.66
CA ASP A 67 -13.49 -6.61 16.60
C ASP A 67 -12.67 -5.50 15.91
N ARG A 68 -11.67 -5.86 15.08
CA ARG A 68 -10.88 -4.88 14.31
C ARG A 68 -11.71 -4.05 13.34
N ARG A 69 -12.70 -4.67 12.68
CA ARG A 69 -13.59 -3.93 11.76
C ARG A 69 -14.49 -2.97 12.52
N ASP A 70 -14.89 -3.33 13.74
CA ASP A 70 -15.72 -2.47 14.58
C ASP A 70 -14.89 -1.28 15.10
N LYS A 71 -13.64 -1.49 15.56
CA LYS A 71 -12.69 -0.41 15.89
C LYS A 71 -12.44 0.55 14.73
N GLN A 72 -12.26 0.02 13.52
CA GLN A 72 -12.06 0.85 12.34
C GLN A 72 -13.30 1.70 12.01
N ARG A 73 -14.51 1.15 12.19
CA ARG A 73 -15.76 1.90 11.99
C ARG A 73 -15.94 3.01 13.03
N GLU A 74 -15.53 2.75 14.26
CA GLU A 74 -15.51 3.75 15.33
C GLU A 74 -14.59 4.92 14.96
N ILE A 75 -13.33 4.65 14.58
CA ILE A 75 -12.43 5.73 14.15
C ILE A 75 -12.91 6.43 12.89
N ASN A 76 -13.45 5.71 11.90
CA ASN A 76 -14.02 6.34 10.71
C ASN A 76 -15.15 7.33 11.07
N SER A 77 -15.95 7.00 12.09
CA SER A 77 -17.02 7.88 12.57
C SER A 77 -16.42 9.12 13.25
N LEU A 78 -15.40 8.95 14.09
CA LEU A 78 -14.67 10.07 14.72
C LEU A 78 -13.98 10.97 13.70
N ILE A 79 -13.40 10.41 12.64
CA ILE A 79 -12.81 11.19 11.53
C ILE A 79 -13.91 12.04 10.88
N LEU A 80 -15.06 11.44 10.55
CA LEU A 80 -16.15 12.17 9.92
C LEU A 80 -16.72 13.26 10.82
N GLU A 81 -16.75 13.05 12.14
CA GLU A 81 -17.17 14.06 13.11
C GLU A 81 -16.13 15.18 13.26
N ASN A 82 -14.85 14.86 13.45
CA ASN A 82 -13.78 15.83 13.66
C ASN A 82 -13.41 16.61 12.40
N THR A 83 -13.75 16.08 11.22
CA THR A 83 -13.52 16.78 9.94
C THR A 83 -14.74 17.53 9.43
N GLN A 84 -15.88 17.50 10.14
CA GLN A 84 -17.01 18.37 9.84
C GLN A 84 -16.60 19.85 9.94
N GLY A 85 -16.66 20.56 8.82
CA GLY A 85 -16.23 21.96 8.68
C GLY A 85 -14.82 22.14 8.13
N LEU A 86 -13.95 21.11 8.20
CA LEU A 86 -12.69 21.08 7.46
C LEU A 86 -12.91 20.82 5.97
N ASP A 87 -13.96 20.06 5.68
CA ASP A 87 -14.56 19.91 4.36
C ASP A 87 -15.26 21.22 3.95
N ASN A 88 -14.49 22.20 3.51
CA ASN A 88 -15.09 23.26 2.69
C ASN A 88 -15.80 22.57 1.53
N ARG A 89 -17.11 22.83 1.40
CA ARG A 89 -17.95 22.37 0.29
C ARG A 89 -17.16 22.60 -0.99
N VAL A 90 -16.63 21.52 -1.56
CA VAL A 90 -15.99 21.53 -2.87
C VAL A 90 -16.88 22.35 -3.79
N PRO A 91 -16.42 23.46 -4.37
CA PRO A 91 -17.24 24.25 -5.26
C PRO A 91 -17.84 23.31 -6.31
N THR A 92 -19.12 23.49 -6.63
CA THR A 92 -19.80 22.78 -7.73
C THR A 92 -19.13 22.99 -9.09
N ASP A 93 -18.09 23.84 -9.16
CA ASP A 93 -17.23 24.13 -10.29
C ASP A 93 -15.83 23.51 -10.11
N THR A 94 -15.75 22.21 -9.83
CA THR A 94 -14.46 21.50 -9.95
C THR A 94 -14.25 21.12 -11.40
N GLN A 95 -13.40 21.88 -12.08
CA GLN A 95 -12.72 21.34 -13.25
C GLN A 95 -11.55 20.45 -12.78
N PRO A 96 -11.33 19.30 -13.43
CA PRO A 96 -12.18 18.71 -14.48
C PRO A 96 -13.48 18.09 -13.89
N PRO A 97 -14.57 17.98 -14.68
CA PRO A 97 -15.90 17.57 -14.18
C PRO A 97 -15.94 16.21 -13.45
N TRP A 98 -14.99 15.32 -13.76
CA TRP A 98 -14.88 14.02 -13.11
C TRP A 98 -14.33 14.11 -11.67
N PHE A 99 -13.55 15.14 -11.32
CA PHE A 99 -12.79 15.21 -10.08
C PHE A 99 -13.68 15.18 -8.82
N GLY A 100 -14.74 15.99 -8.78
CA GLY A 100 -15.65 16.03 -7.64
C GLY A 100 -16.30 14.67 -7.33
N THR A 101 -16.56 13.85 -8.36
CA THR A 101 -17.11 12.50 -8.16
C THR A 101 -16.09 11.53 -7.58
N VAL A 102 -14.81 11.68 -7.92
CA VAL A 102 -13.70 10.91 -7.34
C VAL A 102 -13.50 11.27 -5.87
N VAL A 103 -13.56 12.56 -5.54
CA VAL A 103 -13.48 13.05 -4.14
C VAL A 103 -14.61 12.45 -3.30
N GLN A 104 -15.84 12.46 -3.82
CA GLN A 104 -17.00 11.89 -3.15
C GLN A 104 -16.88 10.36 -2.99
N LEU A 105 -16.35 9.67 -4.00
CA LEU A 105 -16.06 8.23 -3.94
C LEU A 105 -15.10 7.91 -2.78
N ASN A 106 -13.97 8.62 -2.72
CA ASN A 106 -12.98 8.45 -1.66
C ASN A 106 -13.54 8.74 -0.28
N ARG A 107 -14.35 9.80 -0.14
CA ARG A 107 -15.02 10.14 1.13
C ARG A 107 -15.99 9.04 1.57
N THR A 108 -16.75 8.49 0.62
CA THR A 108 -17.72 7.42 0.89
C THR A 108 -17.04 6.12 1.32
N LEU A 109 -15.88 5.80 0.71
CA LEU A 109 -15.19 4.54 0.91
C LEU A 109 -14.19 4.56 2.08
N GLY A 110 -13.54 5.70 2.33
CA GLY A 110 -12.44 5.84 3.27
C GLY A 110 -12.69 6.83 4.40
N ALA A 111 -13.86 7.48 4.46
CA ALA A 111 -14.22 8.50 5.46
C ALA A 111 -13.35 9.78 5.44
N MET A 112 -12.39 9.91 4.52
CA MET A 112 -11.45 11.03 4.46
C MET A 112 -11.94 12.12 3.48
N PRO A 113 -12.06 13.38 3.92
CA PRO A 113 -12.43 14.49 3.05
C PRO A 113 -11.24 15.01 2.22
N LEU A 114 -11.55 15.77 1.17
CA LEU A 114 -10.58 16.64 0.51
C LEU A 114 -10.39 17.90 1.35
N ILE A 115 -9.15 18.19 1.71
CA ILE A 115 -8.80 19.26 2.64
C ILE A 115 -7.92 20.29 1.92
N PRO A 116 -8.34 21.56 1.79
CA PRO A 116 -7.52 22.62 1.19
C PRO A 116 -6.50 23.19 2.18
N GLY A 117 -5.55 23.96 1.63
CA GLY A 117 -4.65 24.81 2.43
C GLY A 117 -3.41 24.10 2.97
N ASN A 118 -2.86 23.17 2.19
CA ASN A 118 -1.65 22.44 2.52
C ASN A 118 -0.50 22.88 1.62
N THR A 119 0.71 22.95 2.16
CA THR A 119 1.92 22.99 1.34
C THR A 119 2.51 21.59 1.30
N THR A 120 3.09 21.22 0.16
CA THR A 120 3.71 19.90 -0.01
C THR A 120 5.11 20.02 -0.58
N ARG A 121 5.98 19.10 -0.21
CA ARG A 121 7.33 18.99 -0.76
C ARG A 121 7.61 17.55 -1.14
N LEU A 122 7.96 17.33 -2.41
CA LEU A 122 8.44 16.04 -2.88
C LEU A 122 9.89 15.79 -2.45
N LEU A 123 10.16 14.56 -2.03
CA LEU A 123 11.45 14.10 -1.50
C LEU A 123 11.87 12.84 -2.29
N PRO A 124 12.44 13.00 -3.50
CA PRO A 124 12.86 11.89 -4.38
C PRO A 124 14.25 11.34 -4.05
N ASP A 125 14.97 11.99 -3.13
CA ASP A 125 16.28 11.55 -2.64
C ASP A 125 16.12 10.74 -1.35
N TYR A 126 16.73 9.55 -1.32
CA TYR A 126 16.55 8.57 -0.25
C TYR A 126 17.09 9.07 1.10
N ALA A 127 18.26 9.71 1.10
CA ALA A 127 18.88 10.24 2.31
C ALA A 127 18.22 11.57 2.71
N GLY A 128 17.86 12.41 1.73
CA GLY A 128 17.19 13.68 1.91
C GLY A 128 15.81 13.52 2.55
N SER A 129 15.05 12.48 2.21
CA SER A 129 13.77 12.21 2.87
C SER A 129 13.94 11.82 4.36
N ILE A 130 14.94 10.99 4.67
CA ILE A 130 15.29 10.61 6.05
C ILE A 130 15.76 11.84 6.83
N ALA A 131 16.58 12.68 6.23
CA ALA A 131 17.04 13.92 6.83
C ALA A 131 15.87 14.87 7.14
N ALA A 132 14.94 15.06 6.20
CA ALA A 132 13.75 15.90 6.39
C ALA A 132 12.82 15.36 7.49
N MET A 133 12.64 14.04 7.58
CA MET A 133 11.91 13.41 8.68
C MET A 133 12.64 13.59 10.02
N THR A 134 13.96 13.47 10.02
CA THR A 134 14.82 13.66 11.22
C THR A 134 14.70 15.09 11.75
N GLU A 135 14.78 16.08 10.87
CA GLU A 135 14.62 17.51 11.21
C GLU A 135 13.23 17.79 11.81
N ALA A 136 12.17 17.24 11.20
CA ALA A 136 10.81 17.39 11.74
C ALA A 136 10.69 16.78 13.14
N VAL A 137 11.24 15.59 13.37
CA VAL A 137 11.24 14.95 14.70
C VAL A 137 12.05 15.74 15.73
N ASP A 138 13.18 16.32 15.34
CA ASP A 138 13.95 17.18 16.23
C ASP A 138 13.20 18.46 16.62
N ALA A 139 12.36 18.99 15.72
CA ALA A 139 11.50 20.15 15.98
C ALA A 139 10.22 19.82 16.77
N ALA A 140 9.89 18.54 16.96
CA ALA A 140 8.65 18.12 17.62
C ALA A 140 8.54 18.62 19.07
N GLU A 141 7.34 19.08 19.45
CA GLU A 141 7.02 19.63 20.76
C GLU A 141 6.02 18.79 21.55
N ARG A 142 5.07 18.10 20.88
CA ARG A 142 3.96 17.39 21.54
C ARG A 142 4.02 15.89 21.33
N TYR A 143 4.06 15.44 20.08
CA TYR A 143 4.10 14.02 19.76
C TYR A 143 4.74 13.72 18.40
N VAL A 144 5.26 12.50 18.29
CA VAL A 144 5.75 11.91 17.05
C VAL A 144 5.15 10.51 16.90
N HIS A 145 4.47 10.29 15.79
CA HIS A 145 3.90 9.01 15.39
C HIS A 145 4.64 8.48 14.19
N VAL A 146 5.16 7.25 14.28
CA VAL A 146 5.98 6.62 13.25
C VAL A 146 5.40 5.27 12.91
N GLU A 147 5.09 5.03 11.63
CA GLU A 147 4.59 3.77 11.13
C GLU A 147 5.29 3.41 9.82
N PHE A 148 5.89 2.22 9.77
CA PHE A 148 6.51 1.72 8.54
C PHE A 148 6.34 0.21 8.39
N TYR A 149 6.18 -0.24 7.15
CA TYR A 149 6.27 -1.67 6.82
C TYR A 149 7.63 -2.27 7.27
N ILE A 150 8.74 -1.70 6.80
CA ILE A 150 10.09 -2.05 7.27
C ILE A 150 10.67 -0.84 8.00
N LEU A 151 10.98 -1.04 9.28
CA LEU A 151 11.62 -0.07 10.14
C LEU A 151 12.87 -0.69 10.75
N THR A 152 14.05 -0.22 10.36
CA THR A 152 15.32 -0.68 10.92
C THR A 152 16.25 0.46 11.23
N ARG A 153 16.92 0.37 12.38
CA ARG A 153 18.05 1.22 12.77
C ARG A 153 19.34 0.63 12.20
N ASP A 154 19.93 1.31 11.23
CA ASP A 154 21.15 0.93 10.54
C ASP A 154 21.98 2.14 10.14
N GLU A 155 23.03 1.96 9.33
CA GLU A 155 23.96 3.04 8.94
C GLU A 155 23.26 4.19 8.20
N SER A 156 22.16 3.92 7.51
CA SER A 156 21.41 4.94 6.76
C SER A 156 20.36 5.65 7.60
N THR A 157 19.87 5.01 8.67
CA THR A 157 18.69 5.51 9.43
C THR A 157 19.00 5.92 10.87
N PHE A 158 20.20 5.66 11.40
CA PHE A 158 20.48 5.85 12.83
C PHE A 158 20.19 7.28 13.33
N LEU A 159 20.42 8.31 12.51
CA LEU A 159 20.13 9.70 12.89
C LEU A 159 18.64 9.94 13.16
N PHE A 160 17.75 9.30 12.39
CA PHE A 160 16.31 9.37 12.61
C PHE A 160 15.93 8.74 13.95
N PHE A 161 16.48 7.55 14.26
CA PHE A 161 16.25 6.92 15.56
C PHE A 161 16.80 7.76 16.71
N ASP A 162 18.02 8.30 16.57
CA ASP A 162 18.61 9.16 17.59
C ASP A 162 17.77 10.44 17.80
N ALA A 163 17.13 10.98 16.76
CA ALA A 163 16.16 12.08 16.88
C ALA A 163 14.90 11.66 17.64
N LEU A 164 14.35 10.46 17.39
CA LEU A 164 13.23 9.93 18.17
C LEU A 164 13.58 9.85 19.66
N LYS A 165 14.80 9.40 19.99
CA LYS A 165 15.27 9.39 21.37
C LYS A 165 15.40 10.80 21.95
N ARG A 166 15.99 11.74 21.21
CA ARG A 166 16.08 13.14 21.66
C ARG A 166 14.70 13.73 21.93
N ALA A 167 13.73 13.51 21.04
CA ALA A 167 12.35 13.95 21.24
C ALA A 167 11.73 13.33 22.49
N HIS A 168 11.88 12.01 22.66
CA HIS A 168 11.41 11.30 23.85
C HIS A 168 12.03 11.86 25.15
N ASP A 169 13.35 12.10 25.16
CA ASP A 169 14.06 12.64 26.32
C ASP A 169 13.62 14.09 26.66
N ARG A 170 13.12 14.85 25.68
CA ARG A 170 12.49 16.17 25.89
C ARG A 170 11.06 16.10 26.45
N GLY A 171 10.48 14.89 26.56
CA GLY A 171 9.10 14.68 27.01
C GLY A 171 8.06 14.61 25.88
N VAL A 172 8.49 14.64 24.61
CA VAL A 172 7.60 14.44 23.45
C VAL A 172 7.08 13.00 23.46
N LYS A 173 5.78 12.80 23.22
CA LYS A 173 5.21 11.45 23.14
C LYS A 173 5.61 10.79 21.84
N VAL A 174 6.48 9.79 21.89
CA VAL A 174 6.92 9.04 20.71
C VAL A 174 6.27 7.66 20.68
N ARG A 175 5.52 7.36 19.60
CA ARG A 175 4.89 6.06 19.36
C ARG A 175 5.33 5.49 18.02
N VAL A 176 5.72 4.23 18.02
CA VAL A 176 6.28 3.55 16.85
C VAL A 176 5.50 2.28 16.53
N LEU A 177 5.11 2.12 15.26
CA LEU A 177 4.51 0.92 14.70
C LEU A 177 5.40 0.35 13.59
N TYR A 178 5.58 -0.96 13.58
CA TYR A 178 6.27 -1.65 12.49
C TYR A 178 5.59 -2.96 12.11
N ASP A 179 5.65 -3.37 10.85
CA ASP A 179 5.14 -4.69 10.46
C ASP A 179 6.02 -5.80 11.05
N HIS A 180 5.37 -6.69 11.80
CA HIS A 180 6.03 -7.78 12.52
C HIS A 180 6.88 -8.67 11.60
N TRP A 181 6.30 -9.14 10.49
CA TRP A 181 6.95 -10.11 9.61
C TRP A 181 8.07 -9.47 8.78
N ALA A 182 7.82 -8.28 8.25
CA ALA A 182 8.78 -7.58 7.41
C ALA A 182 10.03 -7.18 8.21
N THR A 183 9.84 -6.66 9.41
CA THR A 183 10.93 -6.20 10.27
C THR A 183 11.73 -7.37 10.85
N ILE A 184 11.09 -8.49 11.25
CA ILE A 184 11.83 -9.66 11.75
C ILE A 184 12.70 -10.31 10.67
N ARG A 185 12.27 -10.28 9.40
CA ARG A 185 13.04 -10.85 8.29
C ARG A 185 14.22 -9.97 7.86
N ASN A 186 14.25 -8.70 8.25
CA ASN A 186 15.38 -7.82 8.01
C ASN A 186 16.52 -8.14 9.01
N PRO A 187 17.78 -8.27 8.56
CA PRO A 187 18.92 -8.53 9.45
C PRO A 187 19.06 -7.57 10.63
N GLN A 188 18.61 -6.32 10.47
CA GLN A 188 18.69 -5.28 11.52
C GLN A 188 17.46 -5.24 12.45
N GLY A 189 16.43 -6.07 12.21
CA GLY A 189 15.19 -6.03 12.98
C GLY A 189 15.36 -6.29 14.47
N ARG A 190 16.23 -7.25 14.86
CA ARG A 190 16.48 -7.54 16.29
C ARG A 190 17.22 -6.40 16.99
N VAL A 191 18.20 -5.81 16.33
CA VAL A 191 18.98 -4.66 16.84
C VAL A 191 18.04 -3.48 17.06
N THR A 192 17.21 -3.20 16.07
CA THR A 192 16.21 -2.11 16.11
C THR A 192 15.26 -2.26 17.30
N ARG A 193 14.64 -3.43 17.49
CA ARG A 193 13.72 -3.67 18.61
C ARG A 193 14.41 -3.58 19.98
N THR A 194 15.67 -4.01 20.05
CA THR A 194 16.45 -3.93 21.28
C THR A 194 16.72 -2.48 21.62
N TRP A 195 17.16 -1.70 20.64
CA TRP A 195 17.41 -0.27 20.80
C TRP A 195 16.15 0.50 21.20
N LEU A 196 14.99 0.26 20.57
CA LEU A 196 13.73 0.94 20.92
C LEU A 196 13.34 0.68 22.38
N ARG A 197 13.48 -0.57 22.83
CA ARG A 197 13.21 -0.97 24.23
C ARG A 197 14.19 -0.29 25.19
N ASP A 198 15.48 -0.31 24.88
CA ASP A 198 16.52 0.27 25.73
C ASP A 198 16.42 1.81 25.78
N ALA A 199 15.90 2.44 24.72
CA ALA A 199 15.61 3.87 24.66
C ALA A 199 14.36 4.29 25.43
N GLY A 200 13.52 3.36 25.90
CA GLY A 200 12.27 3.66 26.58
C GLY A 200 11.13 4.15 25.67
N ILE A 201 11.33 4.12 24.35
CA ILE A 201 10.33 4.55 23.36
C ILE A 201 9.22 3.50 23.28
N ARG A 202 7.97 3.96 23.21
CA ARG A 202 6.83 3.07 23.06
C ARG A 202 6.73 2.57 21.62
N PHE A 203 6.69 1.26 21.44
CA PHE A 203 6.59 0.66 20.12
C PHE A 203 5.75 -0.61 20.14
N GLU A 204 5.05 -0.89 19.03
CA GLU A 204 4.20 -2.06 18.89
C GLU A 204 4.30 -2.71 17.52
N GLU A 205 3.97 -3.99 17.49
CA GLU A 205 3.94 -4.81 16.28
C GLU A 205 2.61 -4.66 15.57
N MET A 206 2.65 -4.37 14.27
CA MET A 206 1.46 -4.42 13.41
C MET A 206 1.24 -5.82 12.88
N LEU A 207 -0.02 -6.26 12.94
CA LEU A 207 -0.44 -7.60 12.53
C LEU A 207 0.48 -8.73 13.05
N PRO A 208 0.78 -8.78 14.36
CA PRO A 208 1.63 -9.80 14.97
C PRO A 208 1.10 -11.21 14.72
N PHE A 209 2.04 -12.14 14.52
CA PHE A 209 1.76 -13.55 14.33
C PHE A 209 2.49 -14.33 15.41
N HIS A 210 1.81 -14.55 16.55
CA HIS A 210 2.32 -15.32 17.67
C HIS A 210 1.32 -16.41 18.07
N PRO A 211 1.29 -17.55 17.36
CA PRO A 211 0.36 -18.64 17.66
C PRO A 211 0.46 -19.13 19.12
N THR A 212 1.66 -19.11 19.70
CA THR A 212 1.91 -19.51 21.10
C THR A 212 1.32 -18.55 22.14
N LYS A 213 1.00 -17.32 21.75
CA LYS A 213 0.38 -16.30 22.60
C LYS A 213 -1.13 -16.14 22.31
N GLY A 214 -1.73 -17.07 21.56
CA GLY A 214 -3.12 -16.97 21.11
C GLY A 214 -3.36 -15.86 20.07
N MET A 215 -2.31 -15.18 19.59
CA MET A 215 -2.40 -14.14 18.57
C MET A 215 -2.24 -14.75 17.18
N TRP A 216 -3.34 -15.31 16.67
CA TRP A 216 -3.40 -15.87 15.33
C TRP A 216 -3.93 -14.83 14.35
N ARG A 217 -3.02 -14.20 13.61
CA ARG A 217 -3.34 -13.31 12.49
C ARG A 217 -2.93 -13.94 11.18
N ARG A 218 -3.65 -13.62 10.12
CA ARG A 218 -3.29 -14.12 8.80
C ARG A 218 -1.92 -13.54 8.40
N PRO A 219 -0.90 -14.39 8.14
CA PRO A 219 0.45 -13.91 7.84
C PRO A 219 0.53 -13.19 6.49
N ASP A 220 -0.38 -13.48 5.56
CA ASP A 220 -0.47 -12.84 4.25
C ASP A 220 -1.06 -11.42 4.30
N LEU A 221 -1.80 -11.03 5.34
CA LEU A 221 -2.20 -9.63 5.56
C LEU A 221 -1.07 -8.88 6.22
N ARG A 222 -0.60 -7.77 5.63
CA ARG A 222 0.50 -6.96 6.15
C ARG A 222 0.10 -5.48 6.15
N ASN A 223 0.62 -4.69 7.09
CA ASN A 223 0.44 -3.24 7.04
C ASN A 223 1.61 -2.63 6.29
N HIS A 224 1.33 -2.10 5.10
CA HIS A 224 2.32 -1.62 4.17
C HIS A 224 2.36 -0.08 4.11
N ARG A 225 1.71 0.62 5.05
CA ARG A 225 1.75 2.08 5.15
C ARG A 225 3.13 2.57 5.57
N LYS A 226 3.40 3.84 5.23
CA LYS A 226 4.56 4.61 5.67
C LYS A 226 4.07 5.99 6.05
N ILE A 227 4.08 6.25 7.34
CA ILE A 227 3.53 7.47 7.93
C ILE A 227 4.49 7.96 9.00
N VAL A 228 4.86 9.23 8.93
CA VAL A 228 5.41 9.95 10.08
C VAL A 228 4.53 11.17 10.30
N VAL A 229 4.02 11.36 11.51
CA VAL A 229 3.31 12.58 11.90
C VAL A 229 4.06 13.23 13.05
N VAL A 230 4.29 14.52 12.93
CA VAL A 230 4.86 15.37 13.96
C VAL A 230 3.80 16.41 14.31
N ASP A 231 3.40 16.44 15.58
CA ASP A 231 2.48 17.43 16.17
C ASP A 231 1.11 17.61 15.46
N GLY A 232 0.78 16.79 14.47
CA GLY A 232 -0.49 16.79 13.76
C GLY A 232 -0.61 17.83 12.64
N ASP A 233 0.46 18.58 12.37
CA ASP A 233 0.54 19.62 11.35
C ASP A 233 1.57 19.32 10.27
N VAL A 234 2.58 18.52 10.59
CA VAL A 234 3.57 18.00 9.64
C VAL A 234 3.41 16.49 9.51
N ALA A 235 3.28 16.01 8.29
CA ALA A 235 3.23 14.57 8.02
C ALA A 235 4.03 14.18 6.79
N PHE A 236 4.47 12.92 6.78
CA PHE A 236 5.19 12.31 5.66
C PHE A 236 4.51 11.02 5.26
N THR A 237 4.40 10.77 3.96
CA THR A 237 3.98 9.48 3.41
C THR A 237 4.60 9.22 2.05
N GLY A 238 4.49 8.01 1.53
CA GLY A 238 5.06 7.61 0.24
C GLY A 238 5.48 6.15 0.21
N SER A 239 6.46 5.84 -0.65
CA SER A 239 6.86 4.47 -0.94
C SER A 239 8.04 3.96 -0.11
N GLN A 240 8.84 4.87 0.45
CA GLN A 240 10.12 4.58 1.10
C GLN A 240 9.96 3.88 2.44
N ASN A 241 10.60 2.74 2.62
CA ASN A 241 10.77 2.14 3.94
C ASN A 241 11.89 2.83 4.72
N MET A 242 11.83 2.78 6.06
CA MET A 242 12.88 3.31 6.92
C MET A 242 13.95 2.23 7.17
N THR A 243 14.83 2.01 6.20
CA THR A 243 15.95 1.05 6.23
C THR A 243 17.07 1.55 5.32
N ASP A 244 18.24 0.94 5.37
CA ASP A 244 19.25 1.07 4.31
C ASP A 244 18.65 0.76 2.93
N PRO A 245 18.99 1.49 1.85
CA PRO A 245 18.40 1.28 0.54
C PRO A 245 18.74 -0.08 -0.09
N SER A 246 19.71 -0.85 0.43
CA SER A 246 19.91 -2.26 0.07
C SER A 246 18.98 -3.23 0.84
N TYR A 247 18.22 -2.72 1.81
CA TYR A 247 17.39 -3.44 2.77
C TYR A 247 18.22 -4.37 3.69
N ASN A 248 19.52 -4.11 3.80
CA ASN A 248 20.49 -4.92 4.54
C ASN A 248 20.57 -6.40 4.08
N LYS A 249 19.98 -6.77 2.94
CA LYS A 249 19.95 -8.17 2.48
C LYS A 249 21.23 -8.49 1.72
N ARG A 250 21.93 -9.56 2.11
CA ARG A 250 23.16 -10.05 1.45
C ARG A 250 23.03 -10.21 -0.07
N GLY A 251 21.87 -10.69 -0.54
CA GLY A 251 21.60 -10.85 -1.97
C GLY A 251 21.48 -9.52 -2.72
N ASN A 252 20.89 -8.51 -2.09
CA ASN A 252 20.75 -7.16 -2.66
C ASN A 252 22.11 -6.48 -2.74
N ILE A 253 22.86 -6.50 -1.63
CA ILE A 253 24.22 -5.94 -1.54
C ILE A 253 25.13 -6.56 -2.61
N ARG A 254 25.13 -7.89 -2.74
CA ARG A 254 25.93 -8.59 -3.77
C ARG A 254 25.59 -8.17 -5.19
N ARG A 255 24.31 -7.88 -5.45
CA ARG A 255 23.80 -7.47 -6.77
C ARG A 255 23.91 -5.95 -6.98
N GLY A 256 24.34 -5.18 -5.97
CA GLY A 256 24.36 -3.72 -6.01
C GLY A 256 22.97 -3.08 -6.04
N LEU A 257 21.91 -3.80 -5.64
CA LEU A 257 20.55 -3.27 -5.70
C LEU A 257 20.35 -2.16 -4.68
N GLN A 258 19.79 -1.04 -5.14
CA GLN A 258 19.43 0.13 -4.34
C GLN A 258 18.02 0.56 -4.72
N TRP A 259 17.21 0.89 -3.72
CA TRP A 259 15.82 1.29 -3.93
C TRP A 259 15.74 2.80 -4.15
N LYS A 260 14.99 3.20 -5.17
CA LYS A 260 14.66 4.60 -5.43
C LYS A 260 13.17 4.82 -5.18
N ASP A 261 12.88 5.58 -4.15
CA ASP A 261 11.54 5.84 -3.65
C ASP A 261 11.14 7.31 -3.83
N LEU A 262 9.86 7.57 -3.54
CA LEU A 262 9.32 8.92 -3.47
C LEU A 262 8.56 9.08 -2.16
N MET A 263 8.95 10.08 -1.38
CA MET A 263 8.23 10.55 -0.21
C MET A 263 7.65 11.93 -0.47
N VAL A 264 6.53 12.24 0.18
CA VAL A 264 5.94 13.57 0.22
C VAL A 264 5.88 14.03 1.67
N ARG A 265 6.36 15.24 1.92
CA ARG A 265 6.07 16.00 3.15
C ARG A 265 4.83 16.84 2.91
N VAL A 266 3.94 16.85 3.87
CA VAL A 266 2.72 17.66 3.89
C VAL A 266 2.75 18.49 5.15
N ASP A 267 2.70 19.81 4.98
CA ASP A 267 2.55 20.77 6.07
C ASP A 267 1.17 21.39 5.92
N GLY A 268 0.28 21.13 6.87
CA GLY A 268 -1.09 21.62 6.81
C GLY A 268 -2.14 20.65 7.34
N PRO A 269 -3.43 21.03 7.24
CA PRO A 269 -4.55 20.29 7.82
C PRO A 269 -4.71 18.84 7.31
N ALA A 270 -4.14 18.47 6.15
CA ALA A 270 -4.16 17.09 5.65
C ALA A 270 -3.31 16.12 6.47
N ALA A 271 -2.39 16.62 7.32
CA ALA A 271 -1.66 15.80 8.29
C ALA A 271 -2.60 15.08 9.27
N VAL A 272 -3.78 15.67 9.56
CA VAL A 272 -4.82 15.05 10.41
C VAL A 272 -5.29 13.71 9.85
N GLY A 273 -5.49 13.61 8.53
CA GLY A 273 -5.93 12.36 7.90
C GLY A 273 -4.89 11.25 8.06
N LEU A 274 -3.60 11.57 7.92
CA LEU A 274 -2.51 10.62 8.15
C LEU A 274 -2.38 10.24 9.63
N ASN A 275 -2.56 11.20 10.54
CA ASN A 275 -2.55 10.95 11.97
C ASN A 275 -3.70 10.04 12.40
N ALA A 276 -4.90 10.25 11.85
CA ALA A 276 -6.06 9.42 12.16
C ALA A 276 -5.87 7.96 11.70
N LEU A 277 -5.14 7.72 10.59
CA LEU A 277 -4.77 6.36 10.19
C LEU A 277 -3.80 5.73 11.18
N PHE A 278 -2.77 6.46 11.60
CA PHE A 278 -1.86 5.98 12.64
C PHE A 278 -2.61 5.64 13.93
N ILE A 279 -3.52 6.52 14.38
CA ILE A 279 -4.34 6.30 15.58
C ILE A 279 -5.20 5.04 15.43
N THR A 280 -5.78 4.81 14.24
CA THR A 280 -6.57 3.60 13.95
C THR A 280 -5.75 2.35 14.11
N ASP A 281 -4.53 2.34 13.57
CA ASP A 281 -3.65 1.19 13.63
C ASP A 281 -3.11 1.01 15.06
N TRP A 282 -2.73 2.09 15.75
CA TRP A 282 -2.33 2.05 17.16
C TRP A 282 -3.43 1.46 18.05
N TYR A 283 -4.67 1.95 17.92
CA TYR A 283 -5.82 1.46 18.68
C TYR A 283 -6.14 -0.01 18.35
N SER A 284 -5.97 -0.40 17.08
CA SER A 284 -6.15 -1.79 16.63
C SER A 284 -5.11 -2.74 17.23
N GLU A 285 -3.93 -2.24 17.61
CA GLU A 285 -2.86 -3.04 18.21
C GLU A 285 -2.82 -2.98 19.74
N THR A 286 -3.26 -1.89 20.36
CA THR A 286 -3.08 -1.64 21.80
C THR A 286 -4.35 -1.55 22.62
N ASP A 287 -5.52 -1.40 22.00
CA ASP A 287 -6.78 -1.04 22.69
C ASP A 287 -6.73 0.33 23.38
N GLU A 288 -5.73 1.16 23.08
CA GLU A 288 -5.59 2.51 23.62
C GLU A 288 -5.88 3.57 22.56
N LEU A 289 -6.85 4.44 22.83
CA LEU A 289 -7.06 5.66 22.04
C LEU A 289 -6.11 6.75 22.56
N PRO A 290 -5.27 7.34 21.69
CA PRO A 290 -4.48 8.49 22.07
C PRO A 290 -5.38 9.68 22.43
N THR A 291 -4.95 10.53 23.36
CA THR A 291 -5.77 11.60 23.98
C THR A 291 -6.25 12.67 22.99
N ASP A 292 -7.37 13.34 23.28
CA ASP A 292 -8.00 14.40 22.45
C ASP A 292 -7.03 15.51 21.99
N ALA A 293 -6.01 15.85 22.80
CA ALA A 293 -4.97 16.83 22.44
C ALA A 293 -4.10 16.42 21.23
N GLU A 294 -4.16 15.16 20.82
CA GLU A 294 -3.48 14.60 19.64
C GLU A 294 -4.43 14.50 18.43
N ALA A 295 -5.71 14.83 18.61
CA ALA A 295 -6.76 14.73 17.59
C ALA A 295 -7.19 16.09 17.00
N GLU A 296 -6.94 17.21 17.68
CA GLU A 296 -7.33 18.54 17.19
C GLU A 296 -6.24 19.20 16.31
N PRO A 297 -6.54 19.55 15.04
CA PRO A 297 -5.64 20.36 14.24
C PRO A 297 -5.53 21.78 14.82
N LEU A 298 -4.31 22.19 15.16
CA LEU A 298 -4.01 23.58 15.53
C LEU A 298 -3.70 24.48 14.31
N VAL A 299 -3.98 24.00 13.09
CA VAL A 299 -3.32 24.54 11.88
C VAL A 299 -4.18 25.55 11.13
N GLU A 300 -3.61 26.74 10.91
CA GLU A 300 -4.15 27.71 9.97
C GLU A 300 -4.02 27.20 8.53
N ARG A 301 -5.13 27.23 7.77
CA ARG A 301 -5.13 26.91 6.34
C ARG A 301 -4.17 27.85 5.61
N ARG A 302 -3.23 27.29 4.85
CA ARG A 302 -2.36 28.08 3.98
C ARG A 302 -3.17 28.58 2.76
N THR A 303 -2.78 29.73 2.25
CA THR A 303 -3.37 30.35 1.05
C THR A 303 -2.26 30.81 0.12
N GLY A 304 -2.48 30.76 -1.19
CA GLY A 304 -1.51 31.13 -2.21
C GLY A 304 -1.37 30.04 -3.28
N ASP A 305 -0.50 30.27 -4.25
CA ASP A 305 -0.36 29.38 -5.43
C ASP A 305 0.23 28.01 -5.06
N ASP A 306 0.95 27.91 -3.93
CA ASP A 306 1.52 26.67 -3.39
C ASP A 306 0.60 25.99 -2.35
N ALA A 307 -0.65 26.45 -2.21
CA ALA A 307 -1.64 25.86 -1.32
C ALA A 307 -2.50 24.83 -2.08
N TYR A 308 -2.23 23.55 -1.82
CA TYR A 308 -2.88 22.44 -2.50
C TYR A 308 -4.02 21.83 -1.70
N GLU A 309 -4.90 21.14 -2.42
CA GLU A 309 -5.95 20.30 -1.85
C GLU A 309 -5.49 18.86 -1.79
N CYS A 310 -5.54 18.29 -0.60
CA CYS A 310 -5.05 16.96 -0.32
C CYS A 310 -6.19 16.08 0.22
N GLN A 311 -6.27 14.86 -0.27
CA GLN A 311 -7.14 13.82 0.27
C GLN A 311 -6.31 12.60 0.61
N VAL A 312 -6.36 12.19 1.87
CA VAL A 312 -5.78 10.92 2.31
C VAL A 312 -6.72 9.80 1.88
N VAL A 313 -6.19 8.75 1.26
CA VAL A 313 -6.95 7.63 0.74
C VAL A 313 -6.41 6.34 1.35
N PRO A 314 -7.04 5.85 2.42
CA PRO A 314 -6.67 4.58 3.02
C PRO A 314 -7.32 3.40 2.28
N SER A 315 -6.60 2.28 2.27
CA SER A 315 -7.14 1.01 1.79
C SER A 315 -6.62 -0.17 2.62
N GLY A 316 -7.19 -1.34 2.36
CA GLY A 316 -6.82 -2.60 2.97
C GLY A 316 -7.99 -3.42 3.50
N PRO A 317 -7.72 -4.58 4.11
CA PRO A 317 -8.73 -5.58 4.50
C PRO A 317 -9.68 -5.13 5.62
N GLY A 318 -9.42 -3.96 6.20
CA GLY A 318 -10.27 -3.32 7.19
C GLY A 318 -11.38 -2.44 6.60
N PHE A 319 -11.30 -2.09 5.31
CA PHE A 319 -12.37 -1.46 4.56
C PHE A 319 -13.22 -2.51 3.85
N ASP A 320 -14.53 -2.30 3.77
CA ASP A 320 -15.45 -3.24 3.09
C ASP A 320 -15.32 -3.15 1.55
N GLY A 321 -14.68 -2.10 1.01
CA GLY A 321 -14.43 -1.89 -0.42
C GLY A 321 -12.95 -1.94 -0.81
N GLU A 322 -12.69 -2.16 -2.10
CA GLU A 322 -11.35 -2.07 -2.70
C GLU A 322 -11.02 -0.60 -3.01
N ASN A 323 -10.88 0.22 -1.95
CA ASN A 323 -10.80 1.68 -2.04
C ASN A 323 -9.77 2.18 -3.06
N ASN A 324 -8.52 1.70 -2.96
CA ASN A 324 -7.45 2.10 -3.88
C ASN A 324 -7.75 1.70 -5.33
N LEU A 325 -8.24 0.48 -5.57
CA LEU A 325 -8.57 0.04 -6.92
C LEU A 325 -9.69 0.88 -7.55
N ARG A 326 -10.73 1.20 -6.78
CA ARG A 326 -11.85 2.04 -7.24
C ARG A 326 -11.41 3.46 -7.53
N LEU A 327 -10.57 4.05 -6.67
CA LEU A 327 -9.95 5.35 -6.92
C LEU A 327 -9.13 5.33 -8.21
N PHE A 328 -8.20 4.40 -8.31
CA PHE A 328 -7.27 4.35 -9.45
C PHE A 328 -8.06 4.17 -10.75
N ASN A 329 -9.04 3.27 -10.79
CA ASN A 329 -9.92 3.10 -11.96
C ASN A 329 -10.66 4.40 -12.30
N ALA A 330 -11.25 5.07 -11.32
CA ALA A 330 -12.00 6.31 -11.57
C ALA A 330 -11.11 7.41 -12.15
N LEU A 331 -9.88 7.53 -11.67
CA LEU A 331 -8.88 8.48 -12.18
C LEU A 331 -8.38 8.11 -13.58
N VAL A 332 -8.07 6.84 -13.83
CA VAL A 332 -7.65 6.38 -15.17
C VAL A 332 -8.76 6.58 -16.21
N TYR A 333 -10.02 6.31 -15.86
CA TYR A 333 -11.15 6.62 -16.77
C TYR A 333 -11.34 8.13 -16.95
N GLY A 334 -11.03 8.94 -15.92
CA GLY A 334 -11.10 10.39 -15.95
C GLY A 334 -10.06 11.06 -16.84
N ALA A 335 -8.89 10.45 -17.03
CA ALA A 335 -7.79 11.01 -17.83
C ALA A 335 -8.24 11.41 -19.25
N GLN A 336 -7.86 12.60 -19.69
CA GLN A 336 -8.23 13.15 -21.01
C GLN A 336 -7.03 13.32 -21.95
N GLU A 337 -5.85 13.64 -21.42
CA GLU A 337 -4.66 13.99 -22.20
C GLU A 337 -3.47 13.10 -21.88
N ARG A 338 -3.17 12.89 -20.59
CA ARG A 338 -1.98 12.16 -20.14
C ARG A 338 -2.21 11.35 -18.88
N LEU A 339 -1.67 10.13 -18.86
CA LEU A 339 -1.63 9.27 -17.69
C LEU A 339 -0.22 8.71 -17.52
N ILE A 340 0.49 9.16 -16.50
CA ILE A 340 1.84 8.65 -16.19
C ILE A 340 1.78 7.86 -14.89
N ILE A 341 2.32 6.63 -14.91
CA ILE A 341 2.29 5.67 -13.81
C ILE A 341 3.71 5.23 -13.50
N ALA A 342 4.09 5.23 -12.22
CA ALA A 342 5.28 4.55 -11.71
C ALA A 342 4.86 3.49 -10.68
N SER A 343 5.23 2.22 -10.93
CA SER A 343 5.01 1.12 -9.98
C SER A 343 6.11 0.07 -10.10
N PRO A 344 6.80 -0.33 -9.00
CA PRO A 344 7.82 -1.38 -9.04
C PRO A 344 7.27 -2.75 -9.42
N TYR A 345 6.01 -2.98 -9.06
CA TYR A 345 5.27 -4.22 -9.26
C TYR A 345 3.94 -3.87 -9.90
N PHE A 346 3.92 -3.91 -11.23
CA PHE A 346 2.76 -3.66 -12.06
C PHE A 346 2.16 -5.01 -12.47
N VAL A 347 1.28 -5.53 -11.62
CA VAL A 347 0.57 -6.79 -11.82
C VAL A 347 -0.93 -6.47 -11.67
N PRO A 348 -1.49 -5.69 -12.61
CA PRO A 348 -2.82 -5.11 -12.45
C PRO A 348 -3.88 -6.21 -12.42
N ASP A 349 -4.99 -5.93 -11.72
CA ASP A 349 -6.19 -6.73 -11.88
C ASP A 349 -6.82 -6.47 -13.27
N GLU A 350 -7.83 -7.26 -13.62
CA GLU A 350 -8.50 -7.15 -14.92
C GLU A 350 -9.13 -5.77 -15.13
N SER A 351 -9.69 -5.16 -14.07
CA SER A 351 -10.34 -3.85 -14.19
C SER A 351 -9.34 -2.73 -14.44
N MET A 352 -8.21 -2.73 -13.74
CA MET A 352 -7.12 -1.77 -13.92
C MET A 352 -6.46 -1.92 -15.30
N LEU A 353 -6.19 -3.16 -15.72
CA LEU A 353 -5.64 -3.42 -17.05
C LEU A 353 -6.56 -2.86 -18.14
N TYR A 354 -7.87 -3.13 -18.03
CA TYR A 354 -8.85 -2.66 -18.99
C TYR A 354 -9.00 -1.13 -19.00
N ALA A 355 -8.96 -0.48 -17.83
CA ALA A 355 -9.01 0.97 -17.72
C ALA A 355 -7.79 1.62 -18.41
N ILE A 356 -6.58 1.10 -18.16
CA ILE A 356 -5.34 1.63 -18.72
C ILE A 356 -5.31 1.43 -20.24
N THR A 357 -5.66 0.25 -20.74
CA THR A 357 -5.70 0.01 -22.19
C THR A 357 -6.78 0.86 -22.87
N THR A 358 -7.94 1.02 -22.22
CA THR A 358 -9.02 1.90 -22.73
C THR A 358 -8.58 3.36 -22.81
N ALA A 359 -7.82 3.85 -21.81
CA ALA A 359 -7.27 5.21 -21.85
C ALA A 359 -6.31 5.38 -23.04
N ALA A 360 -5.39 4.43 -23.24
CA ALA A 360 -4.46 4.46 -24.37
C ALA A 360 -5.18 4.39 -25.73
N GLU A 361 -6.16 3.50 -25.88
CA GLU A 361 -6.97 3.35 -27.09
C GLU A 361 -7.85 4.57 -27.39
N ARG A 362 -8.20 5.36 -26.37
CA ARG A 362 -8.86 6.67 -26.53
C ARG A 362 -7.92 7.78 -27.01
N GLY A 363 -6.62 7.54 -27.07
CA GLY A 363 -5.60 8.51 -27.49
C GLY A 363 -4.96 9.30 -26.34
N VAL A 364 -5.16 8.91 -25.08
CA VAL A 364 -4.43 9.48 -23.93
C VAL A 364 -2.96 9.04 -24.02
N ASP A 365 -2.01 9.94 -23.75
CA ASP A 365 -0.58 9.58 -23.63
C ASP A 365 -0.36 8.80 -22.33
N VAL A 366 -0.36 7.47 -22.43
CA VAL A 366 -0.17 6.57 -21.28
C VAL A 366 1.27 6.10 -21.19
N GLN A 367 1.94 6.42 -20.08
CA GLN A 367 3.32 6.02 -19.79
C GLN A 367 3.40 5.18 -18.51
N LEU A 368 4.17 4.09 -18.56
CA LEU A 368 4.43 3.22 -17.42
C LEU A 368 5.94 3.14 -17.16
N PHE A 369 6.37 3.64 -15.99
CA PHE A 369 7.69 3.38 -15.44
C PHE A 369 7.68 2.12 -14.59
N ALA A 370 8.53 1.18 -14.99
CA ALA A 370 8.80 -0.06 -14.27
C ALA A 370 10.31 -0.27 -14.13
N CYS A 371 10.73 -1.30 -13.41
CA CYS A 371 12.16 -1.59 -13.23
C CYS A 371 12.69 -2.55 -14.30
N GLU A 372 13.92 -2.33 -14.79
CA GLU A 372 14.65 -3.34 -15.55
C GLU A 372 15.03 -4.54 -14.65
N VAL A 373 15.20 -4.31 -13.35
CA VAL A 373 15.58 -5.33 -12.35
C VAL A 373 14.69 -5.27 -11.12
N ALA A 374 14.36 -6.43 -10.52
CA ALA A 374 13.66 -6.50 -9.24
C ALA A 374 14.33 -7.48 -8.26
N ASP A 375 13.95 -7.40 -7.00
CA ASP A 375 14.32 -8.34 -5.94
C ASP A 375 13.43 -9.60 -5.93
N GLN A 376 12.19 -9.48 -6.38
CA GLN A 376 11.21 -10.57 -6.43
C GLN A 376 11.09 -11.18 -7.84
N PHE A 377 11.71 -12.35 -8.02
CA PHE A 377 11.78 -13.04 -9.32
C PHE A 377 10.40 -13.33 -9.94
N LEU A 378 9.48 -13.94 -9.18
CA LEU A 378 8.17 -14.28 -9.71
C LEU A 378 7.35 -13.03 -10.05
N VAL A 379 7.44 -11.98 -9.24
CA VAL A 379 6.70 -10.72 -9.46
C VAL A 379 7.21 -10.00 -10.70
N TYR A 380 8.53 -9.96 -10.87
CA TYR A 380 9.18 -9.42 -12.07
C TYR A 380 8.70 -10.10 -13.35
N HIS A 381 8.69 -11.43 -13.37
CA HIS A 381 8.23 -12.20 -14.53
C HIS A 381 6.72 -12.08 -14.76
N ALA A 382 5.91 -12.06 -13.70
CA ALA A 382 4.47 -11.85 -13.80
C ALA A 382 4.13 -10.48 -14.40
N GLN A 383 4.77 -9.40 -13.94
CA GLN A 383 4.61 -8.05 -14.51
C GLN A 383 4.89 -8.02 -16.01
N ARG A 384 6.00 -8.63 -16.44
CA ARG A 384 6.40 -8.68 -17.86
C ARG A 384 5.37 -9.38 -18.74
N SER A 385 4.59 -10.32 -18.21
CA SER A 385 3.52 -10.98 -18.96
C SER A 385 2.41 -10.02 -19.44
N TYR A 386 2.28 -8.83 -18.84
CA TYR A 386 1.28 -7.83 -19.23
C TYR A 386 1.78 -6.85 -20.30
N TYR A 387 3.10 -6.76 -20.52
CA TYR A 387 3.69 -5.72 -21.37
C TYR A 387 3.24 -5.82 -22.83
N GLU A 388 3.06 -7.04 -23.37
CA GLU A 388 2.58 -7.17 -24.75
C GLU A 388 1.18 -6.55 -24.91
N THR A 389 0.26 -6.84 -23.98
CA THR A 389 -1.10 -6.29 -23.99
C THR A 389 -1.08 -4.76 -23.92
N LEU A 390 -0.25 -4.20 -23.04
CA LEU A 390 -0.10 -2.76 -22.86
C LEU A 390 0.51 -2.09 -24.11
N LEU A 391 1.61 -2.64 -24.65
CA LEU A 391 2.28 -2.12 -25.84
C LEU A 391 1.36 -2.14 -27.06
N ARG A 392 0.55 -3.20 -27.21
CA ARG A 392 -0.46 -3.29 -28.30
C ARG A 392 -1.55 -2.23 -28.19
N ALA A 393 -1.94 -1.85 -26.96
CA ALA A 393 -2.91 -0.79 -26.71
C ALA A 393 -2.34 0.63 -26.89
N GLY A 394 -1.03 0.78 -27.08
CA GLY A 394 -0.35 2.07 -27.24
C GLY A 394 0.27 2.63 -25.96
N VAL A 395 0.32 1.85 -24.87
CA VAL A 395 1.02 2.26 -23.64
C VAL A 395 2.52 2.26 -23.87
N ARG A 396 3.20 3.35 -23.50
CA ARG A 396 4.65 3.49 -23.55
C ARG A 396 5.27 2.96 -22.26
N ILE A 397 6.19 2.01 -22.35
CA ILE A 397 6.79 1.37 -21.18
C ILE A 397 8.27 1.72 -21.10
N PHE A 398 8.66 2.30 -19.98
CA PHE A 398 10.02 2.70 -19.65
C PHE A 398 10.57 1.82 -18.54
N LEU A 399 11.72 1.18 -18.79
CA LEU A 399 12.40 0.35 -17.80
C LEU A 399 13.57 1.12 -17.21
N TYR A 400 13.44 1.46 -15.92
CA TYR A 400 14.47 2.14 -15.15
C TYR A 400 15.71 1.27 -15.02
N GLU A 401 16.87 1.86 -15.32
CA GLU A 401 18.12 1.14 -15.48
C GLU A 401 18.59 0.45 -14.18
N LYS A 402 19.06 -0.79 -14.35
CA LYS A 402 19.76 -1.53 -13.28
C LYS A 402 21.05 -0.78 -12.86
N PRO A 403 21.50 -0.90 -11.60
CA PRO A 403 21.01 -1.81 -10.56
C PRO A 403 19.91 -1.22 -9.67
N ILE A 404 19.32 -0.07 -10.03
CA ILE A 404 18.31 0.59 -9.22
C ILE A 404 16.97 -0.13 -9.35
N VAL A 405 16.32 -0.37 -8.21
CA VAL A 405 14.93 -0.81 -8.15
C VAL A 405 14.07 0.45 -7.96
N LEU A 406 13.43 0.90 -9.03
CA LEU A 406 12.47 2.01 -8.98
C LEU A 406 11.23 1.59 -8.18
N HIS A 407 11.19 1.98 -6.91
CA HIS A 407 10.17 1.59 -5.94
C HIS A 407 9.15 2.69 -5.66
N SER A 408 9.23 3.80 -6.39
CA SER A 408 8.23 4.86 -6.37
C SER A 408 6.86 4.35 -6.81
N LYS A 409 5.81 4.80 -6.11
CA LYS A 409 4.42 4.46 -6.40
C LYS A 409 3.64 5.74 -6.52
N HIS A 410 3.51 6.19 -7.74
CA HIS A 410 2.71 7.36 -8.03
C HIS A 410 2.06 7.21 -9.39
N PHE A 411 1.02 8.00 -9.60
CA PHE A 411 0.58 8.31 -10.95
C PHE A 411 -0.04 9.68 -10.97
N THR A 412 -0.07 10.25 -12.16
CA THR A 412 -0.64 11.57 -12.44
C THR A 412 -1.70 11.45 -13.51
N VAL A 413 -2.74 12.26 -13.41
CA VAL A 413 -3.79 12.37 -14.40
C VAL A 413 -3.81 13.80 -14.91
N ASP A 414 -3.56 13.94 -16.21
CA ASP A 414 -3.46 15.20 -16.92
C ASP A 414 -2.50 16.15 -16.16
N ASP A 415 -2.80 17.45 -16.11
CA ASP A 415 -2.04 18.42 -15.30
C ASP A 415 -2.81 18.81 -14.02
N ASP A 416 -3.79 17.99 -13.63
CA ASP A 416 -4.74 18.31 -12.55
C ASP A 416 -4.41 17.62 -11.22
N VAL A 417 -4.11 16.31 -11.26
CA VAL A 417 -4.07 15.45 -10.07
C VAL A 417 -2.86 14.54 -10.08
N ALA A 418 -2.21 14.42 -8.92
CA ALA A 418 -1.22 13.39 -8.65
C ALA A 418 -1.61 12.56 -7.43
N VAL A 419 -1.30 11.26 -7.47
CA VAL A 419 -1.47 10.33 -6.36
C VAL A 419 -0.12 9.73 -6.02
N ILE A 420 0.30 9.83 -4.77
CA ILE A 420 1.57 9.29 -4.26
C ILE A 420 1.28 8.46 -3.01
N GLY A 421 1.90 7.29 -2.86
CA GLY A 421 1.64 6.49 -1.67
C GLY A 421 2.44 5.21 -1.55
N SER A 422 1.90 4.29 -0.75
CA SER A 422 2.51 2.99 -0.46
C SER A 422 1.97 1.85 -1.31
N SER A 423 0.82 2.05 -1.97
CA SER A 423 0.13 1.06 -2.79
C SER A 423 0.82 0.84 -4.12
N ASN A 424 1.17 -0.41 -4.43
CA ASN A 424 1.48 -0.78 -5.82
C ASN A 424 0.19 -0.90 -6.64
N MET A 425 0.33 -1.10 -7.94
CA MET A 425 -0.76 -1.52 -8.83
C MET A 425 -0.76 -3.05 -8.99
N ASP A 426 -0.97 -3.75 -7.87
CA ASP A 426 -1.04 -5.21 -7.79
C ASP A 426 -2.20 -5.71 -6.91
N MET A 427 -2.57 -6.98 -7.09
CA MET A 427 -3.69 -7.61 -6.38
C MET A 427 -3.52 -7.55 -4.87
N ARG A 428 -2.29 -7.73 -4.38
CA ARG A 428 -1.99 -7.73 -2.95
C ARG A 428 -2.19 -6.35 -2.31
N SER A 429 -1.79 -5.27 -2.98
CA SER A 429 -2.04 -3.89 -2.53
C SER A 429 -3.53 -3.55 -2.57
N PHE A 430 -4.28 -4.11 -3.52
CA PHE A 430 -5.72 -3.86 -3.63
C PHE A 430 -6.58 -4.66 -2.63
N SER A 431 -6.12 -5.81 -2.13
CA SER A 431 -6.97 -6.74 -1.35
C SER A 431 -6.40 -7.24 -0.03
N LEU A 432 -5.08 -7.23 0.17
CA LEU A 432 -4.42 -7.90 1.30
C LEU A 432 -3.60 -6.97 2.19
N ASN A 433 -2.95 -5.95 1.62
CA ASN A 433 -2.18 -5.00 2.40
C ASN A 433 -3.05 -3.84 2.88
N PHE A 434 -2.73 -3.32 4.05
CA PHE A 434 -3.14 -1.97 4.39
C PHE A 434 -2.19 -1.02 3.67
N GLU A 435 -2.74 -0.04 2.97
CA GLU A 435 -1.99 0.97 2.22
C GLU A 435 -2.54 2.36 2.54
N VAL A 436 -1.75 3.37 2.17
CA VAL A 436 -2.15 4.77 2.19
C VAL A 436 -1.67 5.44 0.92
N SER A 437 -2.54 6.25 0.33
CA SER A 437 -2.22 7.14 -0.78
C SER A 437 -2.61 8.57 -0.42
N LEU A 438 -1.88 9.54 -0.91
CA LEU A 438 -2.21 10.95 -0.87
C LEU A 438 -2.57 11.39 -2.29
N MET A 439 -3.82 11.77 -2.49
CA MET A 439 -4.27 12.44 -3.72
C MET A 439 -4.13 13.94 -3.53
N VAL A 440 -3.41 14.59 -4.43
CA VAL A 440 -3.16 16.04 -4.41
C VAL A 440 -3.69 16.64 -5.70
N ARG A 441 -4.54 17.66 -5.59
CA ARG A 441 -4.96 18.49 -6.73
C ARG A 441 -4.16 19.80 -6.74
N GLY A 442 -3.58 20.11 -7.89
CA GLY A 442 -2.87 21.37 -8.14
C GLY A 442 -1.77 21.22 -9.18
N ALA A 443 -1.82 22.05 -10.23
CA ALA A 443 -0.87 22.01 -11.35
C ALA A 443 0.58 22.14 -10.90
N GLY A 444 0.89 23.07 -9.98
CA GLY A 444 2.25 23.23 -9.46
C GLY A 444 2.80 22.00 -8.72
N PHE A 445 1.94 21.16 -8.13
CA PHE A 445 2.37 19.88 -7.56
C PHE A 445 2.58 18.83 -8.65
N VAL A 446 1.68 18.77 -9.64
CA VAL A 446 1.84 17.86 -10.79
C VAL A 446 3.13 18.18 -11.55
N ASP A 447 3.46 19.46 -11.74
CA ASP A 447 4.72 19.90 -12.37
C ASP A 447 5.96 19.38 -11.62
N GLN A 448 5.96 19.42 -10.28
CA GLN A 448 7.04 18.83 -9.48
C GLN A 448 7.15 17.30 -9.70
N VAL A 449 6.01 16.60 -9.83
CA VAL A 449 6.02 15.16 -10.17
C VAL A 449 6.53 14.94 -11.59
N ARG A 450 6.19 15.82 -12.54
CA ARG A 450 6.64 15.76 -13.95
C ARG A 450 8.14 15.89 -14.08
N GLU A 451 8.78 16.72 -13.25
CA GLU A 451 10.25 16.81 -13.18
C GLU A 451 10.88 15.48 -12.76
N ILE A 452 10.28 14.80 -11.77
CA ILE A 452 10.72 13.47 -11.31
C ILE A 452 10.54 12.43 -12.41
N GLU A 453 9.40 12.44 -13.11
CA GLU A 453 9.15 11.53 -14.22
C GLU A 453 10.06 11.80 -15.42
N ALA A 454 10.48 13.06 -15.64
CA ALA A 454 11.48 13.40 -16.64
C ALA A 454 12.85 12.81 -16.30
N ASP A 455 13.27 12.86 -15.02
CA ASP A 455 14.45 12.14 -14.53
C ASP A 455 14.32 10.63 -14.76
N TYR A 456 13.13 10.07 -14.53
CA TYR A 456 12.90 8.64 -14.75
C TYR A 456 13.02 8.28 -16.23
N ARG A 457 12.43 9.06 -17.14
CA ARG A 457 12.60 8.87 -18.59
C ARG A 457 14.07 8.93 -19.00
N ALA A 458 14.83 9.89 -18.47
CA ALA A 458 16.23 10.06 -18.80
C ALA A 458 17.12 8.88 -18.34
N LYS A 459 16.70 8.16 -17.29
CA LYS A 459 17.40 6.99 -16.72
C LYS A 459 16.68 5.67 -17.01
N SER A 460 15.87 5.65 -18.06
CA SER A 460 15.15 4.47 -18.50
C SER A 460 15.37 4.26 -19.99
N HIS A 461 15.24 3.02 -20.44
CA HIS A 461 15.07 2.72 -21.85
C HIS A 461 13.59 2.38 -22.13
N GLU A 462 13.07 2.92 -23.23
CA GLU A 462 11.73 2.59 -23.71
C GLU A 462 11.77 1.25 -24.44
N ILE A 463 10.86 0.34 -24.09
CA ILE A 463 10.69 -0.93 -24.82
C ILE A 463 9.64 -0.76 -25.91
N THR A 464 9.89 -1.39 -27.06
CA THR A 464 8.98 -1.34 -28.21
C THR A 464 8.25 -2.67 -28.38
N LEU A 465 7.06 -2.64 -29.00
CA LEU A 465 6.31 -3.86 -29.32
C LEU A 465 7.14 -4.84 -30.16
N ASP A 466 7.78 -4.35 -31.24
CA ASP A 466 8.60 -5.18 -32.12
C ASP A 466 9.77 -5.81 -31.36
N GLY A 467 10.47 -5.04 -30.53
CA GLY A 467 11.54 -5.54 -29.67
C GLY A 467 11.02 -6.58 -28.67
N TRP A 468 9.83 -6.36 -28.11
CA TRP A 468 9.23 -7.24 -27.11
C TRP A 468 8.81 -8.59 -27.68
N LEU A 469 8.33 -8.63 -28.93
CA LEU A 469 7.88 -9.85 -29.61
C LEU A 469 9.03 -10.75 -30.07
N THR A 470 10.24 -10.22 -30.23
CA THR A 470 11.43 -11.00 -30.67
C THR A 470 12.15 -11.75 -29.53
N ARG A 471 11.68 -11.59 -28.27
CA ARG A 471 12.31 -12.22 -27.10
C ARG A 471 12.29 -13.75 -27.19
N PRO A 472 13.28 -14.45 -26.62
CA PRO A 472 13.33 -15.92 -26.63
C PRO A 472 12.06 -16.58 -26.06
N ALA A 473 11.52 -17.58 -26.77
CA ALA A 473 10.31 -18.30 -26.36
C ALA A 473 10.35 -18.87 -24.92
N PRO A 474 11.47 -19.43 -24.42
CA PRO A 474 11.54 -19.89 -23.03
C PRO A 474 11.28 -18.78 -22.00
N LEU A 475 11.74 -17.54 -22.28
CA LEU A 475 11.48 -16.39 -21.41
C LEU A 475 10.02 -15.96 -21.47
N GLN A 476 9.39 -16.01 -22.64
CA GLN A 476 7.96 -15.72 -22.78
C GLN A 476 7.10 -16.73 -22.00
N VAL A 477 7.44 -18.02 -22.09
CA VAL A 477 6.76 -19.08 -21.31
C VAL A 477 6.94 -18.84 -19.81
N LEU A 478 8.15 -18.49 -19.36
CA LEU A 478 8.42 -18.18 -17.95
C LEU A 478 7.57 -16.99 -17.46
N ASP A 479 7.50 -15.89 -18.21
CA ASP A 479 6.68 -14.73 -17.87
C ASP A 479 5.20 -15.14 -17.74
N ASN A 480 4.68 -15.90 -18.70
CA ASN A 480 3.29 -16.36 -18.71
C ASN A 480 2.97 -17.33 -17.57
N VAL A 481 3.89 -18.23 -17.21
CA VAL A 481 3.72 -19.13 -16.06
C VAL A 481 3.76 -18.34 -14.76
N ALA A 482 4.66 -17.35 -14.64
CA ALA A 482 4.73 -16.50 -13.46
C ALA A 482 3.42 -15.70 -13.24
N ARG A 483 2.72 -15.30 -14.31
CA ARG A 483 1.40 -14.67 -14.26
C ARG A 483 0.37 -15.49 -13.47
N LEU A 484 0.45 -16.82 -13.46
CA LEU A 484 -0.47 -17.67 -12.68
C LEU A 484 -0.38 -17.41 -11.17
N THR A 485 0.71 -16.81 -10.72
CA THR A 485 0.91 -16.44 -9.30
C THR A 485 0.44 -15.02 -8.98
N ALA A 486 -0.03 -14.24 -9.97
CA ALA A 486 -0.45 -12.84 -9.81
C ALA A 486 -1.49 -12.60 -8.70
N ALA A 487 -2.39 -13.56 -8.47
CA ALA A 487 -3.41 -13.46 -7.42
C ALA A 487 -2.85 -13.56 -5.99
N VAL A 488 -1.59 -13.99 -5.84
CA VAL A 488 -0.92 -14.23 -4.56
C VAL A 488 0.28 -13.29 -4.35
N GLN A 489 0.66 -12.55 -5.40
CA GLN A 489 1.79 -11.63 -5.44
C GLN A 489 1.43 -10.25 -4.91
#